data_AF-A0A2D8BXF1-F1
#
_entry.id   AF-A0A2D8BXF1-F1
#
_cell.length_a   1.000
_cell.length_b   1.000
_cell.length_c   1.000
_cell.angle_alpha   90.00
_cell.angle_beta   90.00
_cell.angle_gamma   90.00
#
_symmetry.space_group_name_H-M   'P 1'
#
loop_
_entity.id
_entity.type
_entity.pdbx_description
1 polymer ?
#
loop_
_entity_poly.entity_id
_entity_poly.type
_entity_poly.pdbx_seq_one_letter_code
_entity_poly.pdbx_strand_id
1 'polypeptide(L)'
;MIFTDISLSTLQFLGTEEVFAIQEISDSINIIGPKVVVEANNVVYWMGADKFFMYDGRVNTLPCTLKQYVFEDMNKDNGFLNFAGLNSEFNEIIWFYCSSESNSIDRYVIFNYEENIWYYGNLSRDAWANPGTIKFPLATFNGYVYRHEDGKDNVVTPGADPTAIEAFIESADIGIDDGDNFVLTKRVIPDVNFTNSDTATAGGATLTPEVQITVGVRNFPGAASGTSDVAGSSLSRDVVTTAGVNQFTNQVYVRARGRQMNFKIASEDVGVQLQLGTTRIDFRPDGRRG
;
A
#
# COMPACT_ATOMS: atom_id res chain seq x y z
N MET A 1 -0.01 -29.09 -3.59
CA MET A 1 0.94 -29.05 -2.45
C MET A 1 0.18 -29.27 -1.18
N ILE A 2 0.81 -29.87 -0.17
CA ILE A 2 0.24 -30.12 1.14
C ILE A 2 1.04 -29.30 2.14
N PHE A 3 0.38 -28.37 2.82
CA PHE A 3 0.96 -27.56 3.88
C PHE A 3 0.66 -28.20 5.23
N THR A 4 1.65 -28.23 6.10
CA THR A 4 1.47 -28.31 7.55
C THR A 4 1.89 -26.98 8.16
N ASP A 5 1.76 -26.84 9.47
CA ASP A 5 2.16 -25.62 10.18
C ASP A 5 3.67 -25.31 10.05
N ILE A 6 4.49 -26.33 9.72
CA ILE A 6 5.96 -26.22 9.68
C ILE A 6 6.62 -26.77 8.40
N SER A 7 5.91 -27.56 7.60
CA SER A 7 6.48 -28.23 6.43
C SER A 7 5.59 -28.15 5.18
N LEU A 8 6.23 -28.27 4.02
CA LEU A 8 5.60 -28.29 2.71
C LEU A 8 5.96 -29.59 2.00
N SER A 9 4.95 -30.29 1.50
CA SER A 9 5.13 -31.56 0.77
C SER A 9 4.37 -31.56 -0.56
N THR A 10 4.85 -32.32 -1.53
CA THR A 10 4.09 -32.70 -2.72
C THR A 10 3.41 -34.04 -2.52
N LEU A 11 2.28 -34.24 -3.21
CA LEU A 11 1.63 -35.53 -3.35
C LEU A 11 1.63 -35.87 -4.84
N GLN A 12 2.23 -36.99 -5.21
CA GLN A 12 2.33 -37.43 -6.60
C GLN A 12 1.66 -38.80 -6.76
N PHE A 13 0.86 -38.94 -7.82
CA PHE A 13 0.29 -40.23 -8.22
C PHE A 13 1.37 -41.06 -8.92
N LEU A 14 1.59 -42.30 -8.47
CA LEU A 14 2.64 -43.19 -8.99
C LEU A 14 2.13 -44.20 -10.02
N GLY A 15 0.83 -44.53 -10.00
CA GLY A 15 0.26 -45.56 -10.88
C GLY A 15 0.66 -47.00 -10.54
N THR A 16 1.24 -47.22 -9.35
CA THR A 16 1.66 -48.52 -8.81
C THR A 16 0.69 -49.01 -7.70
N GLU A 17 1.01 -50.14 -7.06
CA GLU A 17 0.25 -50.68 -5.92
C GLU A 17 0.21 -49.68 -4.74
N GLU A 18 1.31 -48.96 -4.54
CA GLU A 18 1.33 -47.68 -3.83
C GLU A 18 0.78 -46.60 -4.77
N VAL A 19 -0.43 -46.13 -4.50
CA VAL A 19 -1.18 -45.24 -5.40
C VAL A 19 -0.60 -43.82 -5.42
N PHE A 20 -0.14 -43.34 -4.27
CA PHE A 20 0.43 -42.00 -4.09
C PHE A 20 1.73 -42.04 -3.29
N ALA A 21 2.68 -41.18 -3.64
CA ALA A 21 3.85 -40.87 -2.83
C ALA A 21 3.78 -39.43 -2.32
N ILE A 22 4.20 -39.25 -1.06
CA ILE A 22 4.40 -37.93 -0.45
C ILE A 22 5.91 -37.67 -0.44
N GLN A 23 6.33 -36.54 -1.00
CA GLN A 23 7.71 -36.08 -0.93
C GLN A 23 7.75 -34.73 -0.22
N GLU A 24 8.54 -34.65 0.85
CA GLU A 24 8.79 -33.39 1.53
C GLU A 24 9.65 -32.48 0.64
N ILE A 25 9.21 -31.22 0.51
CA ILE A 25 9.92 -30.17 -0.22
C ILE A 25 10.80 -29.37 0.76
N SER A 26 10.23 -29.04 1.92
CA SER A 26 10.87 -28.18 2.93
C SER A 26 10.25 -28.43 4.31
N ASP A 27 11.07 -28.41 5.36
CA ASP A 27 10.70 -28.60 6.77
C ASP A 27 10.81 -27.30 7.61
N SER A 28 11.28 -26.22 6.98
CA SER A 28 11.63 -24.97 7.64
C SER A 28 10.71 -23.82 7.19
N ILE A 29 9.41 -24.10 7.06
CA ILE A 29 8.40 -23.09 6.72
C ILE A 29 7.50 -22.79 7.90
N ASN A 30 6.66 -21.77 7.77
CA ASN A 30 5.48 -21.63 8.60
C ASN A 30 4.35 -21.01 7.78
N ILE A 31 3.13 -21.15 8.27
CA ILE A 31 1.93 -20.63 7.64
C ILE A 31 0.99 -20.09 8.73
N ILE A 32 0.46 -18.88 8.56
CA ILE A 32 -0.37 -18.25 9.60
C ILE A 32 -1.83 -18.74 9.59
N GLY A 33 -2.29 -19.29 8.47
CA GLY A 33 -3.63 -19.81 8.33
C GLY A 33 -3.84 -20.56 7.01
N PRO A 34 -4.87 -21.41 6.91
CA PRO A 34 -5.06 -22.29 5.76
C PRO A 34 -5.41 -21.57 4.45
N LYS A 35 -5.89 -20.32 4.52
CA LYS A 35 -6.38 -19.56 3.36
C LYS A 35 -5.41 -18.49 2.86
N VAL A 36 -4.19 -18.41 3.39
CA VAL A 36 -3.20 -17.38 3.06
C VAL A 36 -2.26 -17.77 1.91
N VAL A 37 -2.62 -18.81 1.17
CA VAL A 37 -1.84 -19.36 0.05
C VAL A 37 -2.53 -18.96 -1.25
N VAL A 38 -1.73 -18.51 -2.22
CA VAL A 38 -2.20 -18.12 -3.56
C VAL A 38 -1.16 -18.50 -4.59
N GLU A 39 -1.61 -18.88 -5.77
CA GLU A 39 -0.74 -19.18 -6.91
C GLU A 39 -0.90 -18.07 -7.94
N ALA A 40 0.23 -17.59 -8.45
CA ALA A 40 0.29 -16.61 -9.53
C ALA A 40 1.49 -16.94 -10.41
N ASN A 41 1.26 -17.04 -11.72
CA ASN A 41 2.31 -17.29 -12.72
C ASN A 41 3.22 -18.48 -12.38
N ASN A 42 2.63 -19.62 -11.98
CA ASN A 42 3.29 -20.84 -11.56
C ASN A 42 4.18 -20.74 -10.31
N VAL A 43 4.09 -19.64 -9.57
CA VAL A 43 4.73 -19.45 -8.27
C VAL A 43 3.66 -19.45 -7.20
N VAL A 44 3.88 -20.24 -6.14
CA VAL A 44 2.98 -20.27 -4.99
C VAL A 44 3.52 -19.32 -3.93
N TYR A 45 2.72 -18.36 -3.52
CA TYR A 45 3.05 -17.40 -2.49
C TYR A 45 2.19 -17.65 -1.25
N TRP A 46 2.76 -17.46 -0.06
CA TRP A 46 1.98 -17.55 1.16
C TRP A 46 2.53 -16.67 2.28
N MET A 47 1.62 -16.37 3.20
CA MET A 47 1.94 -15.65 4.42
C MET A 47 2.29 -16.61 5.55
N GLY A 48 3.50 -16.45 6.09
CA GLY A 48 3.93 -17.10 7.31
C GLY A 48 3.50 -16.34 8.57
N ALA A 49 3.96 -16.80 9.73
CA ALA A 49 3.77 -16.15 11.03
C ALA A 49 4.76 -15.00 11.30
N ASP A 50 5.87 -14.94 10.55
CA ASP A 50 6.92 -13.93 10.71
C ASP A 50 7.43 -13.31 9.40
N LYS A 51 7.20 -13.95 8.26
CA LYS A 51 7.66 -13.51 6.94
C LYS A 51 6.78 -14.07 5.83
N PHE A 52 6.95 -13.54 4.62
CA PHE A 52 6.32 -14.07 3.43
C PHE A 52 7.24 -15.08 2.76
N PHE A 53 6.63 -16.06 2.10
CA PHE A 53 7.33 -17.12 1.39
C PHE A 53 6.82 -17.23 -0.04
N MET A 54 7.68 -17.77 -0.90
CA MET A 54 7.35 -18.14 -2.26
C MET A 54 7.93 -19.51 -2.61
N TYR A 55 7.29 -20.20 -3.53
CA TYR A 55 7.75 -21.45 -4.11
C TYR A 55 7.72 -21.35 -5.64
N ASP A 56 8.91 -21.37 -6.25
CA ASP A 56 9.15 -21.33 -7.70
C ASP A 56 9.80 -22.63 -8.21
N GLY A 57 9.71 -23.70 -7.42
CA GLY A 57 10.52 -24.93 -7.55
C GLY A 57 11.43 -25.15 -6.35
N ARG A 58 11.70 -24.09 -5.56
CA ARG A 58 12.28 -24.17 -4.21
C ARG A 58 11.54 -23.22 -3.28
N VAL A 59 11.54 -23.53 -1.99
CA VAL A 59 11.00 -22.58 -1.00
C VAL A 59 12.01 -21.47 -0.77
N ASN A 60 11.60 -20.24 -1.02
CA ASN A 60 12.36 -19.03 -0.77
C ASN A 60 11.59 -18.10 0.17
N THR A 61 12.31 -17.29 0.94
CA THR A 61 11.70 -16.16 1.65
C THR A 61 11.45 -15.05 0.65
N LEU A 62 10.22 -14.56 0.58
CA LEU A 62 9.87 -13.43 -0.29
C LEU A 62 10.40 -12.13 0.36
N PRO A 63 11.28 -11.37 -0.30
CA PRO A 63 11.77 -10.09 0.23
C PRO A 63 10.60 -9.12 0.41
N CYS A 64 10.49 -8.56 1.62
CA CYS A 64 9.40 -7.65 1.98
C CYS A 64 9.95 -6.43 2.72
N THR A 65 9.70 -5.25 2.17
CA THR A 65 10.08 -3.96 2.78
C THR A 65 9.13 -3.55 3.90
N LEU A 66 7.93 -4.12 3.95
CA LEU A 66 6.88 -3.83 4.93
C LEU A 66 6.79 -4.88 6.05
N LYS A 67 7.79 -5.76 6.17
CA LYS A 67 7.78 -6.88 7.13
C LYS A 67 7.45 -6.43 8.55
N GLN A 68 8.14 -5.40 9.04
CA GLN A 68 7.93 -4.90 10.40
C GLN A 68 6.50 -4.38 10.60
N TYR A 69 6.04 -3.54 9.66
CA TYR A 69 4.70 -2.96 9.68
C TYR A 69 3.61 -4.04 9.77
N VAL A 70 3.74 -5.11 8.99
CA VAL A 70 2.74 -6.18 8.95
C VAL A 70 2.80 -7.08 10.18
N PHE A 71 3.97 -7.62 10.53
CA PHE A 71 4.06 -8.69 11.54
C PHE A 71 4.12 -8.19 12.98
N GLU A 72 4.43 -6.91 13.22
CA GLU A 72 4.33 -6.30 14.56
C GLU A 72 2.90 -5.85 14.89
N ASP A 73 2.10 -5.46 13.90
CA ASP A 73 0.68 -5.09 14.05
C ASP A 73 -0.27 -6.27 13.75
N MET A 74 0.19 -7.51 13.68
CA MET A 74 -0.70 -8.64 13.35
C MET A 74 -1.28 -9.28 14.62
N ASN A 75 -2.61 -9.47 14.64
CA ASN A 75 -3.24 -10.37 15.60
C ASN A 75 -3.06 -11.82 15.17
N LYS A 76 -2.05 -12.48 15.73
CA LYS A 76 -1.69 -13.87 15.42
C LYS A 76 -2.69 -14.88 15.99
N ASP A 77 -3.45 -14.54 17.03
CA ASP A 77 -4.45 -15.42 17.61
C ASP A 77 -5.63 -15.66 16.65
N ASN A 78 -5.95 -14.66 15.82
CA ASN A 78 -6.96 -14.74 14.77
C ASN A 78 -6.38 -15.01 13.38
N GLY A 79 -5.17 -15.56 13.29
CA GLY A 79 -4.48 -15.86 12.02
C GLY A 79 -5.28 -16.77 11.06
N PHE A 80 -6.20 -17.58 11.59
CA PHE A 80 -7.07 -18.45 10.80
C PHE A 80 -8.11 -17.69 9.95
N LEU A 81 -8.42 -16.43 10.29
CA LEU A 81 -9.29 -15.57 9.50
C LEU A 81 -8.56 -15.01 8.28
N ASN A 82 -7.24 -14.79 8.40
CA ASN A 82 -6.42 -14.21 7.34
C ASN A 82 -6.54 -15.05 6.05
N PHE A 83 -6.58 -14.38 4.91
CA PHE A 83 -6.64 -15.04 3.62
C PHE A 83 -5.90 -14.26 2.54
N ALA A 84 -5.57 -14.94 1.45
CA ALA A 84 -4.95 -14.36 0.27
C ALA A 84 -5.97 -14.24 -0.88
N GLY A 85 -5.84 -13.17 -1.66
CA GLY A 85 -6.52 -12.93 -2.91
C GLY A 85 -5.52 -12.69 -4.03
N LEU A 86 -5.94 -12.94 -5.26
CA LEU A 86 -5.22 -12.58 -6.47
C LEU A 86 -6.01 -11.49 -7.20
N ASN A 87 -5.33 -10.50 -7.75
CA ASN A 87 -5.86 -9.59 -8.75
C ASN A 87 -4.95 -9.67 -9.99
N SER A 88 -5.32 -10.59 -10.88
CA SER A 88 -4.52 -10.93 -12.06
C SER A 88 -4.48 -9.83 -13.12
N GLU A 89 -5.40 -8.85 -13.08
CA GLU A 89 -5.39 -7.72 -14.00
C GLU A 89 -4.22 -6.77 -13.71
N PHE A 90 -3.84 -6.64 -12.44
CA PHE A 90 -2.79 -5.72 -11.98
C PHE A 90 -1.53 -6.42 -11.48
N ASN A 91 -1.45 -7.75 -11.62
CA ASN A 91 -0.36 -8.59 -11.11
C ASN A 91 -0.16 -8.50 -9.60
N GLU A 92 -1.26 -8.45 -8.85
CA GLU A 92 -1.22 -8.23 -7.41
C GLU A 92 -1.62 -9.46 -6.63
N ILE A 93 -0.87 -9.75 -5.58
CA ILE A 93 -1.25 -10.68 -4.53
C ILE A 93 -1.61 -9.87 -3.30
N ILE A 94 -2.81 -10.11 -2.76
CA ILE A 94 -3.37 -9.36 -1.64
C ILE A 94 -3.48 -10.30 -0.44
N TRP A 95 -2.83 -9.99 0.68
CA TRP A 95 -3.08 -10.67 1.94
C TRP A 95 -3.92 -9.80 2.85
N PHE A 96 -5.08 -10.32 3.23
CA PHE A 96 -5.99 -9.72 4.20
C PHE A 96 -5.71 -10.28 5.59
N TYR A 97 -5.59 -9.39 6.57
CA TYR A 97 -5.26 -9.79 7.94
C TYR A 97 -5.93 -8.91 9.00
N CYS A 98 -6.04 -9.46 10.21
CA CYS A 98 -6.48 -8.73 11.39
C CYS A 98 -5.32 -7.95 12.02
N SER A 99 -5.48 -6.65 12.21
CA SER A 99 -4.55 -5.85 13.03
C SER A 99 -4.55 -6.29 14.49
N SER A 100 -3.53 -5.87 15.25
CA SER A 100 -3.24 -6.35 16.61
C SER A 100 -4.38 -6.14 17.60
N GLU A 101 -5.18 -5.08 17.38
CA GLU A 101 -6.34 -4.72 18.20
C GLU A 101 -7.68 -5.19 17.60
N SER A 102 -7.67 -5.85 16.43
CA SER A 102 -8.87 -6.30 15.73
C SER A 102 -9.05 -7.81 15.79
N ASN A 103 -10.30 -8.25 15.95
CA ASN A 103 -10.70 -9.66 15.82
C ASN A 103 -11.36 -9.96 14.46
N SER A 104 -11.32 -8.99 13.55
CA SER A 104 -11.90 -9.03 12.22
C SER A 104 -10.91 -8.47 11.21
N ILE A 105 -11.04 -8.85 9.95
CA ILE A 105 -10.14 -8.33 8.91
C ILE A 105 -10.37 -6.84 8.71
N ASP A 106 -9.31 -6.06 8.83
CA ASP A 106 -9.30 -4.60 8.70
C ASP A 106 -8.09 -4.07 7.92
N ARG A 107 -7.07 -4.91 7.71
CA ARG A 107 -5.85 -4.55 6.99
C ARG A 107 -5.63 -5.43 5.78
N TYR A 108 -4.89 -4.89 4.83
CA TYR A 108 -4.34 -5.66 3.73
C TYR A 108 -2.91 -5.21 3.39
N VAL A 109 -2.16 -6.12 2.81
CA VAL A 109 -0.86 -5.86 2.20
C VAL A 109 -0.83 -6.48 0.81
N ILE A 110 -0.30 -5.74 -0.15
CA ILE A 110 -0.22 -6.14 -1.55
C ILE A 110 1.23 -6.27 -1.96
N PHE A 111 1.51 -7.34 -2.71
CA PHE A 111 2.73 -7.51 -3.46
C PHE A 111 2.42 -7.55 -4.94
N ASN A 112 3.00 -6.63 -5.71
CA ASN A 112 2.99 -6.70 -7.16
C ASN A 112 4.14 -7.60 -7.63
N TYR A 113 3.83 -8.77 -8.18
CA TYR A 113 4.84 -9.78 -8.52
C TYR A 113 5.58 -9.48 -9.84
N GLU A 114 5.08 -8.56 -10.66
CA GLU A 114 5.76 -8.11 -11.87
C GLU A 114 6.73 -6.97 -11.54
N GLU A 115 6.26 -5.97 -10.80
CA GLU A 115 7.02 -4.76 -10.46
C GLU A 115 7.92 -4.93 -9.21
N ASN A 116 7.72 -6.00 -8.43
CA ASN A 116 8.40 -6.26 -7.17
C ASN A 116 8.25 -5.15 -6.13
N ILE A 117 7.06 -4.55 -6.05
CA ILE A 117 6.73 -3.49 -5.11
C ILE A 117 5.69 -3.94 -4.08
N TRP A 118 5.71 -3.27 -2.93
CA TRP A 118 4.83 -3.52 -1.80
C TRP A 118 4.06 -2.27 -1.43
N TYR A 119 2.78 -2.42 -1.14
CA TYR A 119 1.93 -1.37 -0.60
C TYR A 119 0.91 -1.98 0.36
N TYR A 120 0.34 -1.13 1.21
CA TYR A 120 -0.52 -1.54 2.31
C TYR A 120 -1.68 -0.57 2.45
N GLY A 121 -2.72 -1.01 3.12
CA GLY A 121 -3.85 -0.15 3.44
C GLY A 121 -4.84 -0.81 4.37
N ASN A 122 -5.99 -0.15 4.47
CA ASN A 122 -7.07 -0.55 5.35
C ASN A 122 -8.27 -0.94 4.48
N LEU A 123 -8.72 -2.18 4.60
CA LEU A 123 -9.88 -2.67 3.88
C LEU A 123 -10.41 -3.92 4.57
N SER A 124 -11.66 -3.87 5.00
CA SER A 124 -12.34 -5.04 5.55
C SER A 124 -13.00 -5.84 4.44
N ARG A 125 -12.53 -7.06 4.19
CA ARG A 125 -13.15 -8.05 3.32
C ARG A 125 -13.04 -9.43 3.97
N ASP A 126 -14.09 -10.24 3.83
CA ASP A 126 -14.18 -11.59 4.41
C ASP A 126 -13.85 -12.69 3.41
N ALA A 127 -13.94 -12.38 2.11
CA ALA A 127 -13.55 -13.26 1.01
C ALA A 127 -13.18 -12.45 -0.21
N TRP A 128 -12.40 -13.06 -1.10
CA TRP A 128 -11.98 -12.49 -2.38
C TRP A 128 -12.06 -13.54 -3.49
N ALA A 129 -12.51 -13.13 -4.67
CA ALA A 129 -12.55 -13.93 -5.87
C ALA A 129 -11.90 -13.16 -7.03
N ASN A 130 -10.81 -13.71 -7.57
CA ASN A 130 -10.09 -13.15 -8.72
C ASN A 130 -11.00 -13.12 -9.96
N PRO A 131 -10.81 -12.14 -10.86
CA PRO A 131 -11.42 -12.16 -12.19
C PRO A 131 -11.10 -13.46 -12.94
N GLY A 132 -12.03 -13.86 -13.79
CA GLY A 132 -11.96 -15.08 -14.58
C GLY A 132 -12.99 -14.99 -15.69
N THR A 133 -14.10 -15.69 -15.55
CA THR A 133 -15.31 -15.40 -16.36
C THR A 133 -15.98 -14.09 -15.92
N ILE A 134 -15.74 -13.67 -14.68
CA ILE A 134 -16.26 -12.41 -14.10
C ILE A 134 -15.28 -11.30 -14.46
N LYS A 135 -15.81 -10.17 -14.94
CA LYS A 135 -15.01 -9.03 -15.43
C LYS A 135 -14.12 -8.40 -14.35
N PHE A 136 -14.65 -8.30 -13.13
CA PHE A 136 -14.03 -7.59 -12.01
C PHE A 136 -13.87 -8.52 -10.82
N PRO A 137 -12.83 -8.35 -9.98
CA PRO A 137 -12.73 -9.08 -8.73
C PRO A 137 -13.95 -8.84 -7.85
N LEU A 138 -14.38 -9.88 -7.15
CA LEU A 138 -15.47 -9.81 -6.18
C LEU A 138 -14.94 -10.01 -4.78
N ALA A 139 -15.47 -9.26 -3.83
CA ALA A 139 -15.19 -9.49 -2.42
C ALA A 139 -16.47 -9.37 -1.59
N THR A 140 -16.49 -10.00 -0.42
CA THR A 140 -17.64 -9.92 0.49
C THR A 140 -17.28 -9.16 1.74
N PHE A 141 -18.22 -8.38 2.27
CA PHE A 141 -18.12 -7.81 3.61
C PHE A 141 -19.49 -7.41 4.12
N ASN A 142 -19.77 -7.64 5.41
CA ASN A 142 -20.98 -7.16 6.09
C ASN A 142 -22.31 -7.49 5.35
N GLY A 143 -22.39 -8.69 4.75
CA GLY A 143 -23.59 -9.14 4.02
C GLY A 143 -23.72 -8.65 2.58
N TYR A 144 -22.75 -7.90 2.06
CA TYR A 144 -22.72 -7.42 0.68
C TYR A 144 -21.62 -8.07 -0.16
N VAL A 145 -21.82 -8.06 -1.48
CA VAL A 145 -20.81 -8.41 -2.48
C VAL A 145 -20.38 -7.12 -3.17
N TYR A 146 -19.10 -6.81 -3.08
CA TYR A 146 -18.44 -5.67 -3.68
C TYR A 146 -17.77 -6.09 -4.99
N ARG A 147 -17.90 -5.25 -6.01
CA ARG A 147 -17.05 -5.29 -7.20
C ARG A 147 -15.87 -4.36 -6.95
N HIS A 148 -14.67 -4.90 -7.08
CA HIS A 148 -13.43 -4.11 -7.05
C HIS A 148 -12.99 -3.77 -8.46
N GLU A 149 -12.11 -2.78 -8.62
CA GLU A 149 -11.65 -2.30 -9.94
C GLU A 149 -12.77 -1.73 -10.84
N ASP A 150 -13.93 -1.41 -10.27
CA ASP A 150 -15.10 -0.87 -10.98
C ASP A 150 -15.44 0.53 -10.46
N GLY A 151 -14.78 1.55 -10.99
CA GLY A 151 -14.95 2.96 -10.62
C GLY A 151 -13.74 3.56 -9.91
N LYS A 152 -13.89 4.74 -9.31
CA LYS A 152 -12.84 5.45 -8.55
C LYS A 152 -13.16 5.62 -7.06
N ASP A 153 -14.38 5.28 -6.67
CA ASP A 153 -14.94 5.63 -5.37
C ASP A 153 -15.37 4.42 -4.57
N ASN A 154 -15.39 4.59 -3.26
CA ASN A 154 -15.90 3.59 -2.34
C ASN A 154 -17.41 3.76 -2.14
N VAL A 155 -18.15 2.67 -2.33
CA VAL A 155 -19.58 2.59 -2.01
C VAL A 155 -19.74 1.60 -0.85
N VAL A 156 -20.05 2.11 0.33
CA VAL A 156 -20.13 1.29 1.57
C VAL A 156 -21.33 0.35 1.54
N THR A 157 -22.49 0.83 1.08
CA THR A 157 -23.72 0.05 0.95
C THR A 157 -24.41 0.32 -0.38
N PRO A 158 -25.12 -0.68 -0.96
CA PRO A 158 -25.82 -0.48 -2.23
C PRO A 158 -26.80 0.69 -2.18
N GLY A 159 -26.63 1.66 -3.08
CA GLY A 159 -27.49 2.84 -3.19
C GLY A 159 -27.11 4.01 -2.28
N ALA A 160 -26.05 3.89 -1.47
CA ALA A 160 -25.46 5.05 -0.78
C ALA A 160 -24.66 5.92 -1.75
N ASP A 161 -24.48 7.18 -1.37
CA ASP A 161 -23.61 8.10 -2.11
C ASP A 161 -22.15 7.62 -2.05
N PRO A 162 -21.39 7.74 -3.16
CA PRO A 162 -19.99 7.38 -3.19
C PRO A 162 -19.16 8.25 -2.24
N THR A 163 -18.16 7.62 -1.62
CA THR A 163 -17.18 8.25 -0.74
C THR A 163 -15.80 8.12 -1.35
N ALA A 164 -14.91 9.07 -1.06
CA ALA A 164 -13.56 9.06 -1.59
C ALA A 164 -12.77 7.85 -1.08
N ILE A 165 -11.88 7.33 -1.92
CA ILE A 165 -10.86 6.38 -1.50
C ILE A 165 -9.63 7.18 -1.12
N GLU A 166 -9.29 7.17 0.17
CA GLU A 166 -8.05 7.80 0.65
C GLU A 166 -6.85 7.00 0.15
N ALA A 167 -6.02 7.62 -0.67
CA ALA A 167 -4.81 7.03 -1.23
C ALA A 167 -3.65 8.01 -1.13
N PHE A 168 -2.45 7.50 -0.87
CA PHE A 168 -1.25 8.32 -0.80
C PHE A 168 0.00 7.58 -1.29
N ILE A 169 0.97 8.36 -1.75
CA ILE A 169 2.35 7.91 -1.99
C ILE A 169 3.24 8.81 -1.14
N GLU A 170 4.10 8.21 -0.33
CA GLU A 170 5.04 8.92 0.53
C GLU A 170 6.46 8.41 0.33
N SER A 171 7.41 9.34 0.19
CA SER A 171 8.83 9.02 0.11
C SER A 171 9.42 8.78 1.49
N ALA A 172 10.53 8.04 1.53
CA ALA A 172 11.41 8.07 2.70
C ALA A 172 11.95 9.50 2.94
N ASP A 173 12.51 9.72 4.12
CA ASP A 173 13.22 10.96 4.44
C ASP A 173 14.47 11.10 3.55
N ILE A 174 14.54 12.22 2.83
CA ILE A 174 15.63 12.61 1.94
C ILE A 174 16.47 13.67 2.65
N GLY A 175 17.78 13.45 2.75
CA GLY A 175 18.74 14.41 3.30
C GLY A 175 19.74 14.87 2.25
N ILE A 176 20.50 15.93 2.58
CA ILE A 176 21.69 16.32 1.81
C ILE A 176 22.93 16.06 2.65
N ASP A 177 23.96 15.46 2.02
CA ASP A 177 25.25 15.22 2.65
C ASP A 177 25.11 14.41 3.97
N ASP A 178 26.06 14.53 4.89
CA ASP A 178 26.01 13.89 6.22
C ASP A 178 24.98 14.52 7.20
N GLY A 179 24.01 15.31 6.71
CA GLY A 179 22.98 15.95 7.55
C GLY A 179 23.46 17.15 8.37
N ASP A 180 24.68 17.62 8.12
CA ASP A 180 25.28 18.81 8.75
C ASP A 180 24.56 20.12 8.36
N ASN A 181 24.10 20.18 7.11
CA ASN A 181 23.49 21.37 6.53
C ASN A 181 21.95 21.29 6.61
N PHE A 182 21.31 22.43 6.83
CA PHE A 182 19.89 22.56 6.55
C PHE A 182 19.65 22.53 5.03
N VAL A 183 18.51 21.99 4.63
CA VAL A 183 17.96 22.02 3.28
C VAL A 183 16.79 22.99 3.30
N LEU A 184 16.81 23.96 2.37
CA LEU A 184 15.66 24.80 2.10
C LEU A 184 15.01 24.33 0.80
N THR A 185 13.76 23.90 0.89
CA THR A 185 12.89 23.64 -0.25
C THR A 185 12.19 24.94 -0.63
N LYS A 186 12.15 25.24 -1.94
CA LYS A 186 11.51 26.47 -2.46
C LYS A 186 10.26 26.18 -3.27
N ARG A 187 10.29 25.12 -4.07
CA ARG A 187 9.20 24.76 -4.97
C ARG A 187 9.19 23.29 -5.31
N VAL A 188 8.02 22.81 -5.67
CA VAL A 188 7.77 21.49 -6.25
C VAL A 188 7.12 21.71 -7.61
N ILE A 189 7.61 20.97 -8.61
CA ILE A 189 6.99 20.86 -9.93
C ILE A 189 6.35 19.47 -9.96
N PRO A 190 5.03 19.39 -9.73
CA PRO A 190 4.33 18.12 -9.77
C PRO A 190 4.18 17.63 -11.20
N ASP A 191 4.30 16.32 -11.37
CA ASP A 191 3.95 15.63 -12.61
C ASP A 191 2.84 14.64 -12.24
N VAL A 192 1.59 15.11 -12.31
CA VAL A 192 0.40 14.35 -11.92
C VAL A 192 -0.55 14.32 -13.09
N ASN A 193 -1.07 13.13 -13.38
CA ASN A 193 -2.03 12.89 -14.44
C ASN A 193 -3.38 12.46 -13.84
N PHE A 194 -4.46 13.02 -14.39
CA PHE A 194 -5.84 12.78 -13.99
C PHE A 194 -6.69 12.14 -15.11
N THR A 195 -6.06 11.47 -16.09
CA THR A 195 -6.67 11.04 -17.38
C THR A 195 -7.98 10.25 -17.27
N ASN A 196 -8.36 9.71 -16.11
CA ASN A 196 -9.62 9.00 -15.92
C ASN A 196 -10.48 9.55 -14.78
N SER A 197 -10.10 10.66 -14.17
CA SER A 197 -10.89 11.27 -13.10
C SER A 197 -12.23 11.81 -13.63
N ASP A 198 -13.23 11.83 -12.76
CA ASP A 198 -14.54 12.37 -13.08
C ASP A 198 -14.49 13.90 -13.14
N THR A 199 -15.14 14.47 -14.16
CA THR A 199 -15.21 15.93 -14.35
C THR A 199 -16.58 16.50 -13.98
N ALA A 200 -17.52 15.64 -13.58
CA ALA A 200 -18.82 16.04 -13.07
C ALA A 200 -19.40 14.97 -12.14
N THR A 201 -20.19 15.38 -11.15
CA THR A 201 -20.99 14.46 -10.34
C THR A 201 -22.15 13.87 -11.16
N ALA A 202 -22.77 12.81 -10.67
CA ALA A 202 -24.01 12.27 -11.25
C ALA A 202 -25.14 13.32 -11.35
N GLY A 203 -25.13 14.36 -10.51
CA GLY A 203 -26.06 15.49 -10.55
C GLY A 203 -25.65 16.64 -11.49
N GLY A 204 -24.56 16.49 -12.25
CA GLY A 204 -24.09 17.46 -13.25
C GLY A 204 -23.29 18.64 -12.68
N ALA A 205 -22.91 18.61 -11.40
CA ALA A 205 -22.00 19.63 -10.84
C ALA A 205 -20.58 19.36 -11.33
N THR A 206 -19.88 20.39 -11.82
CA THR A 206 -18.50 20.27 -12.30
C THR A 206 -17.55 19.86 -11.17
N LEU A 207 -16.76 18.81 -11.41
CA LEU A 207 -15.66 18.38 -10.56
C LEU A 207 -14.33 18.79 -11.19
N THR A 208 -13.41 19.29 -10.39
CA THR A 208 -12.03 19.54 -10.80
C THR A 208 -11.14 18.60 -9.99
N PRO A 209 -10.56 17.55 -10.61
CA PRO A 209 -9.69 16.63 -9.91
C PRO A 209 -8.49 17.35 -9.30
N GLU A 210 -8.25 17.09 -8.02
CA GLU A 210 -7.18 17.70 -7.24
C GLU A 210 -6.55 16.67 -6.31
N VAL A 211 -5.26 16.85 -6.04
CA VAL A 211 -4.49 16.07 -5.06
C VAL A 211 -3.76 17.01 -4.12
N GLN A 212 -3.52 16.56 -2.90
CA GLN A 212 -2.74 17.30 -1.94
C GLN A 212 -1.28 16.87 -2.01
N ILE A 213 -0.38 17.81 -2.27
CA ILE A 213 1.06 17.61 -2.13
C ILE A 213 1.51 18.23 -0.83
N THR A 214 2.22 17.43 -0.04
CA THR A 214 2.77 17.79 1.24
C THR A 214 4.28 17.58 1.23
N VAL A 215 5.02 18.63 1.59
CA VAL A 215 6.46 18.53 1.89
C VAL A 215 6.64 18.73 3.39
N GLY A 216 7.08 17.68 4.08
CA GLY A 216 7.43 17.74 5.49
C GLY A 216 8.94 17.87 5.66
N VAL A 217 9.36 18.53 6.74
CA VAL A 217 10.77 18.69 7.09
C VAL A 217 11.02 18.37 8.56
N ARG A 218 12.17 17.75 8.84
CA ARG A 218 12.61 17.33 10.17
C ARG A 218 14.07 17.71 10.39
N ASN A 219 14.42 17.96 11.65
CA ASN A 219 15.80 18.29 12.04
C ASN A 219 16.54 17.12 12.69
N PHE A 220 15.80 16.16 13.26
CA PHE A 220 16.36 15.00 13.95
C PHE A 220 15.54 13.75 13.62
N PRO A 221 16.17 12.56 13.53
CA PRO A 221 15.46 11.30 13.37
C PRO A 221 14.45 11.08 14.50
N GLY A 222 13.23 10.66 14.17
CA GLY A 222 12.17 10.42 15.16
C GLY A 222 11.52 11.67 15.75
N ALA A 223 11.98 12.88 15.40
CA ALA A 223 11.24 14.09 15.73
C ALA A 223 9.99 14.17 14.85
N ALA A 224 8.86 14.58 15.43
CA ALA A 224 7.71 14.99 14.65
C ALA A 224 8.13 16.07 13.64
N SER A 225 7.53 16.06 12.45
CA SER A 225 7.72 17.12 11.46
C SER A 225 7.52 18.47 12.16
N GLY A 226 8.49 19.37 12.01
CA GLY A 226 8.54 20.58 12.85
C GLY A 226 7.26 21.38 12.73
N THR A 227 6.65 21.77 13.85
CA THR A 227 5.50 22.70 13.89
C THR A 227 5.95 24.13 14.25
N SER A 228 7.27 24.35 14.32
CA SER A 228 7.89 25.59 14.80
C SER A 228 8.89 26.12 13.78
N ASP A 229 8.78 27.42 13.48
CA ASP A 229 9.77 28.13 12.68
C ASP A 229 11.12 28.26 13.41
N VAL A 230 12.14 28.68 12.66
CA VAL A 230 13.52 28.93 13.12
C VAL A 230 13.61 29.86 14.34
N ALA A 231 12.59 30.70 14.56
CA ALA A 231 12.50 31.64 15.68
C ALA A 231 11.79 31.08 16.92
N GLY A 232 11.41 29.79 16.96
CA GLY A 232 10.73 29.18 18.12
C GLY A 232 9.29 29.64 18.35
N SER A 233 8.68 30.33 17.38
CA SER A 233 7.24 30.62 17.39
C SER A 233 6.48 29.37 16.96
N SER A 234 5.48 28.95 17.73
CA SER A 234 4.45 28.03 17.26
C SER A 234 3.79 28.67 16.03
N LEU A 235 3.91 28.03 14.87
CA LEU A 235 3.21 28.50 13.69
C LEU A 235 1.73 28.13 13.83
N SER A 236 0.82 28.99 13.38
CA SER A 236 -0.60 28.63 13.24
C SER A 236 -0.85 27.66 12.08
N ARG A 237 0.21 27.23 11.39
CA ARG A 237 0.25 26.25 10.29
C ARG A 237 1.51 25.43 10.48
N ASP A 238 1.40 24.11 10.53
CA ASP A 238 2.55 23.21 10.62
C ASP A 238 3.61 23.56 9.55
N VAL A 239 4.91 23.25 9.76
CA VAL A 239 5.96 23.30 8.70
C VAL A 239 5.78 22.10 7.74
N VAL A 240 4.53 21.85 7.42
CA VAL A 240 3.97 20.89 6.51
C VAL A 240 3.27 21.78 5.50
N THR A 241 3.98 22.09 4.42
CA THR A 241 3.38 22.91 3.37
C THR A 241 2.58 22.00 2.47
N THR A 242 1.27 21.97 2.70
CA THR A 242 0.30 21.32 1.84
C THR A 242 -0.18 22.29 0.77
N ALA A 243 -0.27 21.82 -0.46
CA ALA A 243 -0.89 22.54 -1.56
C ALA A 243 -1.74 21.60 -2.40
N GLY A 244 -2.91 22.09 -2.79
CA GLY A 244 -3.74 21.45 -3.78
C GLY A 244 -3.12 21.58 -5.18
N VAL A 245 -3.15 20.49 -5.93
CA VAL A 245 -2.57 20.35 -7.27
C VAL A 245 -3.62 19.75 -8.19
N ASN A 246 -3.96 20.47 -9.24
CA ASN A 246 -4.79 20.00 -10.34
C ASN A 246 -3.98 19.93 -11.65
N GLN A 247 -4.58 19.47 -12.74
CA GLN A 247 -3.91 19.30 -14.04
C GLN A 247 -3.30 20.60 -14.62
N PHE A 248 -3.73 21.78 -14.16
CA PHE A 248 -3.23 23.07 -14.63
C PHE A 248 -2.12 23.66 -13.75
N THR A 249 -1.72 22.94 -12.70
CA THR A 249 -0.75 23.42 -11.71
C THR A 249 0.67 23.21 -12.20
N ASN A 250 1.27 24.26 -12.77
CA ASN A 250 2.64 24.21 -13.32
C ASN A 250 3.73 24.09 -12.24
N GLN A 251 3.56 24.77 -11.10
CA GLN A 251 4.50 24.77 -9.99
C GLN A 251 3.79 25.16 -8.70
N VAL A 252 4.27 24.58 -7.61
CA VAL A 252 3.80 24.88 -6.27
C VAL A 252 4.95 25.49 -5.47
N TYR A 253 4.72 26.65 -4.87
CA TYR A 253 5.67 27.26 -3.94
C TYR A 253 5.46 26.68 -2.56
N VAL A 254 6.42 25.87 -2.13
CA VAL A 254 6.48 25.26 -0.80
C VAL A 254 7.80 25.66 -0.17
N ARG A 255 7.74 26.49 0.88
CA ARG A 255 8.92 26.94 1.61
C ARG A 255 9.01 26.19 2.92
N ALA A 256 9.96 25.28 3.02
CA ALA A 256 10.22 24.49 4.22
C ALA A 256 11.73 24.34 4.44
N ARG A 257 12.18 24.37 5.70
CA ARG A 257 13.59 24.23 6.07
C ARG A 257 13.78 23.12 7.10
N GLY A 258 14.63 22.14 6.80
CA GLY A 258 15.03 21.10 7.74
C GLY A 258 16.24 20.32 7.24
N ARG A 259 16.77 19.40 8.04
CA ARG A 259 17.92 18.55 7.65
C ARG A 259 17.50 17.34 6.82
N GLN A 260 16.26 16.90 7.02
CA GLN A 260 15.62 15.82 6.29
C GLN A 260 14.26 16.31 5.80
N MET A 261 13.82 15.77 4.66
CA MET A 261 12.54 16.11 4.05
C MET A 261 11.85 14.88 3.50
N ASN A 262 10.52 14.82 3.62
CA ASN A 262 9.70 13.82 2.94
C ASN A 262 8.75 14.50 1.97
N PHE A 263 8.41 13.77 0.92
CA PHE A 263 7.40 14.15 -0.06
C PHE A 263 6.22 13.20 0.07
N LYS A 264 5.01 13.75 0.20
CA LYS A 264 3.76 12.99 0.20
C LYS A 264 2.79 13.60 -0.79
N ILE A 265 2.15 12.75 -1.59
CA ILE A 265 0.99 13.09 -2.40
C ILE A 265 -0.19 12.27 -1.88
N ALA A 266 -1.35 12.89 -1.70
CA ALA A 266 -2.55 12.24 -1.20
C ALA A 266 -3.79 12.66 -2.00
N SER A 267 -4.76 11.76 -2.10
CA SER A 267 -6.09 11.99 -2.68
C SER A 267 -7.14 11.66 -1.64
N GLU A 268 -8.08 12.58 -1.45
CA GLU A 268 -9.16 12.52 -0.45
C GLU A 268 -10.53 12.88 -1.07
N ASP A 269 -10.57 13.12 -2.39
CA ASP A 269 -11.76 13.57 -3.10
C ASP A 269 -12.41 12.45 -3.93
N VAL A 270 -13.73 12.54 -4.09
CA VAL A 270 -14.55 11.63 -4.89
C VAL A 270 -14.26 11.83 -6.38
N GLY A 271 -14.22 10.74 -7.13
CA GLY A 271 -14.03 10.71 -8.57
C GLY A 271 -12.58 10.96 -9.01
N VAL A 272 -11.63 11.01 -8.08
CA VAL A 272 -10.23 11.29 -8.38
C VAL A 272 -9.46 9.99 -8.63
N GLN A 273 -8.91 9.86 -9.83
CA GLN A 273 -7.89 8.88 -10.17
C GLN A 273 -6.62 9.60 -10.58
N LEU A 274 -5.55 9.39 -9.82
CA LEU A 274 -4.26 10.03 -10.03
C LEU A 274 -3.22 9.02 -10.55
N GLN A 275 -2.29 9.52 -11.35
CA GLN A 275 -1.05 8.84 -11.68
C GLN A 275 0.09 9.82 -11.41
N LEU A 276 1.09 9.38 -10.64
CA LEU A 276 2.29 10.16 -10.35
C LEU A 276 3.37 9.84 -11.37
N GLY A 277 3.84 10.87 -12.07
CA GLY A 277 5.02 10.83 -12.94
C GLY A 277 6.29 11.27 -12.21
N THR A 278 7.19 11.94 -12.94
CA THR A 278 8.47 12.40 -12.38
C THR A 278 8.32 13.76 -11.69
N THR A 279 8.08 13.75 -10.39
CA THR A 279 8.05 14.99 -9.60
C THR A 279 9.45 15.56 -9.42
N ARG A 280 9.59 16.89 -9.57
CA ARG A 280 10.86 17.59 -9.36
C ARG A 280 10.75 18.53 -8.17
N ILE A 281 11.72 18.42 -7.27
CA ILE A 281 11.79 19.23 -6.06
C ILE A 281 13.03 20.13 -6.15
N ASP A 282 12.83 21.43 -5.93
CA ASP A 282 13.91 22.42 -5.88
C ASP A 282 14.34 22.62 -4.44
N PHE A 283 15.50 22.04 -4.10
CA PHE A 283 16.11 22.11 -2.78
C PHE A 283 17.54 22.61 -2.87
N ARG A 284 17.97 23.38 -1.86
CA ARG A 284 19.34 23.91 -1.76
C ARG A 284 19.88 23.86 -0.34
N PRO A 285 21.21 23.72 -0.15
CA PRO A 285 21.83 23.88 1.16
C PRO A 285 21.58 25.29 1.73
N ASP A 286 21.21 25.38 3.01
CA ASP A 286 20.91 26.62 3.75
C ASP A 286 21.74 26.71 5.05
N GLY A 287 23.04 26.46 4.93
CA GLY A 287 24.03 26.61 6.01
C GLY A 287 23.92 25.58 7.15
N ARG A 288 24.85 25.66 8.11
CA ARG A 288 24.99 24.70 9.24
C ARG A 288 24.41 25.22 10.56
N ARG A 289 24.41 26.54 10.73
CA ARG A 289 23.80 27.36 11.80
C ARG A 289 24.43 28.75 11.63
N GLY A 290 23.59 29.77 11.52
CA GLY A 290 23.97 31.18 11.44
C GLY A 290 22.71 32.01 11.62
#